data_AF-A0A0F8WB13-F1
#
_entry.id   AF-A0A0F8WB13-F1
#
_cell.length_a   1.000
_cell.length_b   1.000
_cell.length_c   1.000
_cell.angle_alpha   90.00
_cell.angle_beta   90.00
_cell.angle_gamma   90.00
#
_symmetry.space_group_name_H-M   'P 1'
#
loop_
_entity.id
_entity.type
_entity.pdbx_description
1 polymer ?
#
loop_
_entity_poly.entity_id
_entity_poly.type
_entity_poly.pdbx_seq_one_letter_code
_entity_poly.pdbx_strand_id
1 'polypeptide(L)'
;MSIDIKFGLKNDAKAVYCSLNRRTEFFLVVHNFQGHYLPSVRVILTGPPQLRLVIKNESYGGIGNGRKKSRLFKIIPKAEGVFTLTAILSSKRVNLLTLQIEVIVGNVQIPSSPIIQQVQDPIVKKPVTLINCGYCHEKIDSDAKFCPHCGSNLAEKPEKTVKICSNCGAELPNEAKFCAKCGEKTT
;
A
#
# COMPACT_ATOMS: atom_id res chain seq x y z
N MET A 1 10.11 -17.02 -7.45
CA MET A 1 9.89 -18.22 -6.62
C MET A 1 9.43 -17.76 -5.26
N SER A 2 8.16 -17.99 -4.91
CA SER A 2 7.66 -17.75 -3.55
C SER A 2 8.33 -18.72 -2.58
N ILE A 3 8.73 -18.23 -1.41
CA ILE A 3 9.22 -19.09 -0.34
C ILE A 3 7.99 -19.65 0.37
N ASP A 4 7.63 -20.90 0.05
CA ASP A 4 6.49 -21.59 0.64
C ASP A 4 6.86 -22.22 2.00
N ILE A 5 7.19 -21.37 2.98
CA ILE A 5 7.42 -21.77 4.38
C ILE A 5 6.43 -21.03 5.26
N LYS A 6 5.65 -21.76 6.06
CA LYS A 6 4.87 -21.15 7.14
C LYS A 6 5.70 -21.10 8.41
N PHE A 7 5.93 -19.90 8.92
CA PHE A 7 6.69 -19.65 10.13
C PHE A 7 5.86 -18.77 11.07
N GLY A 8 5.57 -19.27 12.27
CA GLY A 8 4.60 -18.63 13.16
C GLY A 8 4.65 -19.17 14.58
N LEU A 9 3.83 -18.58 15.46
CA LEU A 9 3.55 -19.16 16.77
C LEU A 9 2.70 -20.42 16.63
N LYS A 10 2.84 -21.33 17.60
CA LYS A 10 2.00 -22.52 17.67
C LYS A 10 0.52 -22.14 17.79
N ASN A 11 -0.34 -22.91 17.13
CA ASN A 11 -1.79 -22.70 17.06
C ASN A 11 -2.19 -21.36 16.41
N ASP A 12 -1.35 -20.83 15.52
CA ASP A 12 -1.60 -19.57 14.80
C ASP A 12 -1.87 -18.38 15.73
N ALA A 13 -1.28 -18.41 16.94
CA ALA A 13 -1.36 -17.30 17.88
C ALA A 13 -0.73 -16.03 17.26
N LYS A 14 -1.34 -14.88 17.55
CA LYS A 14 -0.90 -13.58 17.02
C LYS A 14 0.11 -12.87 17.90
N ALA A 15 0.09 -13.15 19.20
CA ALA A 15 0.92 -12.50 20.21
C ALA A 15 1.30 -13.47 21.33
N VAL A 16 2.31 -13.09 22.12
CA VAL A 16 2.71 -13.75 23.36
C VAL A 16 2.28 -12.89 24.54
N TYR A 17 1.33 -13.38 25.32
CA TYR A 17 0.86 -12.73 26.54
C TYR A 17 1.68 -13.22 27.74
N CYS A 18 2.14 -12.31 28.58
CA CYS A 18 3.00 -12.64 29.71
C CYS A 18 2.84 -11.68 30.88
N SER A 19 3.29 -12.12 32.06
CA SER A 19 3.31 -11.30 33.27
C SER A 19 4.72 -10.79 33.55
N LEU A 20 4.81 -9.57 34.09
CA LEU A 20 6.08 -8.95 34.46
C LEU A 20 6.92 -9.89 35.34
N ASN A 21 8.22 -9.99 35.05
CA ASN A 21 9.19 -10.81 35.78
C ASN A 21 8.89 -12.33 35.88
N ARG A 22 7.87 -12.84 35.17
CA ARG A 22 7.58 -14.27 35.11
C ARG A 22 8.24 -14.91 33.90
N ARG A 23 8.60 -16.19 34.03
CA ARG A 23 9.07 -16.99 32.89
C ARG A 23 7.89 -17.28 31.99
N THR A 24 8.01 -16.92 30.71
CA THR A 24 7.01 -17.24 29.71
C THR A 24 7.62 -18.14 28.66
N GLU A 25 6.89 -19.20 28.35
CA GLU A 25 7.25 -20.23 27.39
C GLU A 25 6.27 -20.16 26.21
N PHE A 26 6.81 -20.23 24.99
CA PHE A 26 6.01 -20.28 23.78
C PHE A 26 6.71 -21.12 22.73
N PHE A 27 5.97 -21.56 21.72
CA PHE A 27 6.50 -22.41 20.67
C PHE A 27 6.46 -21.69 19.33
N LEU A 28 7.57 -21.75 18.60
CA LEU A 28 7.61 -21.37 17.20
C LEU A 28 7.54 -22.62 16.32
N VAL A 29 6.76 -22.54 15.26
CA VAL A 29 6.50 -23.62 14.32
C VAL A 29 7.02 -23.24 12.96
N VAL A 30 7.74 -24.16 12.33
CA VAL A 30 8.18 -24.05 10.93
C VAL A 30 7.57 -25.19 10.15
N HIS A 31 6.79 -24.87 9.10
CA HIS A 31 6.19 -25.82 8.17
C HIS A 31 6.77 -25.60 6.79
N ASN A 32 7.40 -26.62 6.23
CA ASN A 32 7.99 -26.59 4.90
C ASN A 32 6.98 -27.06 3.83
N PHE A 33 6.69 -26.22 2.85
CA PHE A 33 5.86 -26.54 1.67
C PHE A 33 6.60 -26.30 0.35
N GLN A 34 7.92 -26.15 0.37
CA GLN A 34 8.71 -25.77 -0.82
C GLN A 34 8.88 -26.90 -1.85
N GLY A 35 8.20 -28.04 -1.68
CA GLY A 35 8.30 -29.19 -2.58
C GLY A 35 9.56 -30.06 -2.34
N HIS A 36 10.45 -29.69 -1.43
CA HIS A 36 11.71 -30.38 -1.18
C HIS A 36 12.17 -30.30 0.28
N TYR A 37 13.18 -31.08 0.67
CA TYR A 37 13.74 -31.09 2.03
C TYR A 37 14.45 -29.77 2.38
N LEU A 38 14.13 -29.20 3.54
CA LEU A 38 14.72 -27.98 4.08
C LEU A 38 15.78 -28.31 5.15
N PRO A 39 17.08 -28.28 4.83
CA PRO A 39 18.14 -28.68 5.76
C PRO A 39 18.52 -27.60 6.78
N SER A 40 19.07 -28.00 7.91
CA SER A 40 19.78 -27.11 8.86
C SER A 40 18.99 -25.86 9.28
N VAL A 41 17.70 -26.01 9.55
CA VAL A 41 16.83 -24.93 10.00
C VAL A 41 17.20 -24.53 11.42
N ARG A 42 17.48 -23.25 11.60
CA ARG A 42 17.74 -22.61 12.89
C ARG A 42 16.84 -21.39 13.03
N VAL A 43 16.39 -21.14 14.27
CA VAL A 43 15.66 -19.93 14.61
C VAL A 43 16.36 -19.22 15.76
N ILE A 44 16.59 -17.93 15.59
CA ILE A 44 17.22 -17.05 16.58
C ILE A 44 16.25 -15.92 16.92
N LEU A 45 16.07 -15.65 18.20
CA LEU A 45 15.29 -14.52 18.70
C LEU A 45 16.18 -13.31 18.96
N THR A 46 15.69 -12.15 18.54
CA THR A 46 16.22 -10.84 18.89
C THR A 46 15.06 -9.97 19.37
N GLY A 47 15.35 -9.03 20.27
CA GLY A 47 14.30 -8.18 20.83
C GLY A 47 14.91 -7.05 21.66
N PRO A 48 14.05 -6.14 22.12
CA PRO A 48 14.48 -4.97 22.87
C PRO A 48 14.95 -5.38 24.28
N PRO A 49 15.76 -4.55 24.97
CA PRO A 49 16.42 -4.91 26.23
C PRO A 49 15.44 -5.24 27.38
N GLN A 50 14.18 -4.81 27.28
CA GLN A 50 13.11 -5.12 28.23
C GLN A 50 12.69 -6.60 28.20
N LEU A 51 13.04 -7.34 27.14
CA LEU A 51 12.77 -8.78 27.05
C LEU A 51 14.06 -9.57 27.28
N ARG A 52 14.21 -10.16 28.47
CA ARG A 52 15.32 -11.07 28.75
C ARG A 52 15.08 -12.40 28.03
N LEU A 53 15.80 -12.65 26.94
CA LEU A 53 15.68 -13.88 26.16
C LEU A 53 16.47 -15.02 26.84
N VAL A 54 15.76 -16.05 27.33
CA VAL A 54 16.34 -17.18 28.08
C VAL A 54 16.70 -18.32 27.14
N ILE A 55 15.75 -18.76 26.31
CA ILE A 55 15.97 -19.72 25.23
C ILE A 55 15.71 -18.94 23.95
N LYS A 56 16.80 -18.56 23.27
CA LYS A 56 16.78 -17.64 22.12
C LYS A 56 17.31 -18.24 20.84
N ASN A 57 17.94 -19.41 20.87
CA ASN A 57 18.51 -20.06 19.69
C ASN A 57 18.13 -21.54 19.72
N GLU A 58 17.42 -21.99 18.70
CA GLU A 58 16.92 -23.35 18.60
C GLU A 58 17.18 -23.95 17.22
N SER A 59 17.57 -25.22 17.23
CA SER A 59 17.80 -26.01 16.01
C SER A 59 16.61 -26.92 15.74
N TYR A 60 16.04 -26.77 14.55
CA TYR A 60 14.97 -27.62 14.04
C TYR A 60 15.56 -28.81 13.25
N GLY A 61 16.87 -28.79 12.97
CA GLY A 61 17.52 -29.74 12.07
C GLY A 61 16.95 -29.61 10.67
N GLY A 62 16.77 -30.72 9.96
CA GLY A 62 16.08 -30.68 8.68
C GLY A 62 14.58 -30.95 8.77
N ILE A 63 13.82 -30.36 7.86
CA ILE A 63 12.36 -30.45 7.78
C ILE A 63 11.99 -30.98 6.39
N GLY A 64 11.41 -32.17 6.33
CA GLY A 64 10.91 -32.75 5.07
C GLY A 64 9.78 -31.93 4.47
N ASN A 65 9.55 -32.10 3.16
CA ASN A 65 8.43 -31.45 2.48
C ASN A 65 7.10 -31.85 3.11
N GLY A 66 6.18 -30.89 3.27
CA GLY A 66 4.88 -31.07 3.92
C GLY A 66 4.96 -31.31 5.44
N ARG A 67 6.15 -31.35 6.05
CA ARG A 67 6.32 -31.57 7.49
C ARG A 67 6.45 -30.24 8.24
N LYS A 68 6.03 -30.26 9.50
CA LYS A 68 6.25 -29.16 10.45
C LYS A 68 7.02 -29.63 11.67
N LYS A 69 7.78 -28.72 12.26
CA LYS A 69 8.46 -28.91 13.55
C LYS A 69 8.22 -27.71 14.43
N SER A 70 8.25 -27.91 15.75
CA SER A 70 8.15 -26.85 16.75
C SER A 70 9.30 -26.91 17.74
N ARG A 71 9.67 -25.75 18.30
CA ARG A 71 10.65 -25.62 19.38
C ARG A 71 10.16 -24.64 20.43
N LEU A 72 10.56 -24.91 21.67
CA LEU A 72 10.25 -24.09 22.83
C LEU A 72 11.21 -22.91 22.89
N PHE A 73 10.67 -21.72 23.07
CA PHE A 73 11.41 -20.51 23.37
C PHE A 73 10.95 -19.97 24.71
N LYS A 74 11.82 -19.19 25.35
CA LYS A 74 11.60 -18.72 26.71
C LYS A 74 12.10 -17.30 26.88
N ILE A 75 11.27 -16.46 27.47
CA ILE A 75 11.57 -15.07 27.78
C ILE A 75 11.19 -14.72 29.23
N ILE A 76 11.77 -13.66 29.76
CA ILE A 76 11.31 -12.98 30.98
C ILE A 76 11.19 -11.48 30.68
N PRO A 77 9.98 -10.91 30.70
CA PRO A 77 9.82 -9.48 30.52
C PRO A 77 10.23 -8.70 31.78
N LYS A 78 10.86 -7.54 31.58
CA LYS A 78 11.43 -6.66 32.61
C LYS A 78 10.76 -5.30 32.72
N ALA A 79 9.85 -4.99 31.82
CA ALA A 79 8.97 -3.82 31.88
C ALA A 79 7.57 -4.22 31.39
N GLU A 80 6.55 -3.49 31.84
CA GLU A 80 5.19 -3.60 31.31
C GLU A 80 5.08 -2.86 29.98
N GLY A 81 4.14 -3.28 29.13
CA GLY A 81 3.95 -2.69 27.80
C GLY A 81 3.82 -3.72 26.68
N VAL A 82 3.78 -3.21 25.45
CA VAL A 82 3.83 -4.02 24.22
C VAL A 82 5.23 -3.89 23.62
N PHE A 83 5.87 -5.03 23.36
CA PHE A 83 7.21 -5.11 22.80
C PHE A 83 7.21 -5.96 21.53
N THR A 84 8.07 -5.63 20.59
CA THR A 84 8.25 -6.43 19.37
C THR A 84 9.43 -7.37 19.54
N LEU A 85 9.16 -8.67 19.41
CA LEU A 85 10.17 -9.71 19.36
C LEU A 85 10.33 -10.18 17.92
N THR A 86 11.56 -10.21 17.41
CA THR A 86 11.85 -10.69 16.06
C THR A 86 12.41 -12.10 16.13
N ALA A 87 11.78 -13.04 15.44
CA ALA A 87 12.31 -14.38 15.23
C ALA A 87 12.90 -14.48 13.83
N ILE A 88 14.17 -14.87 13.75
CA ILE A 88 14.95 -14.95 12.52
C ILE A 88 15.18 -16.42 12.20
N LEU A 89 14.59 -16.90 11.13
CA LEU A 89 14.77 -18.24 10.59
C LEU A 89 15.84 -18.22 9.49
N SER A 90 16.81 -19.13 9.60
CA SER A 90 17.82 -19.36 8.56
C SER A 90 17.97 -20.85 8.25
N SER A 91 18.40 -21.15 7.02
CA SER A 91 18.68 -22.51 6.54
C SER A 91 19.71 -22.43 5.40
N LYS A 92 20.34 -23.56 5.03
CA LYS A 92 21.23 -23.60 3.86
C LYS A 92 20.54 -23.25 2.53
N ARG A 93 19.20 -23.37 2.47
CA ARG A 93 18.40 -23.05 1.27
C ARG A 93 17.58 -21.77 1.41
N VAL A 94 17.65 -21.12 2.57
CA VAL A 94 16.86 -19.91 2.87
C VAL A 94 17.78 -18.94 3.60
N ASN A 95 18.12 -17.84 2.91
CA ASN A 95 19.05 -16.85 3.44
C ASN A 95 18.54 -16.24 4.75
N LEU A 96 17.28 -15.77 4.79
CA LEU A 96 16.67 -15.22 6.01
C LEU A 96 15.15 -15.10 5.86
N LEU A 97 14.39 -15.52 6.88
CA LEU A 97 12.99 -15.17 7.05
C LEU A 97 12.78 -14.60 8.45
N THR A 98 12.09 -13.47 8.56
CA THR A 98 11.83 -12.81 9.84
C THR A 98 10.34 -12.81 10.18
N LEU A 99 10.02 -13.14 11.43
CA LEU A 99 8.68 -13.05 11.99
C LEU A 99 8.70 -12.01 13.12
N GLN A 100 7.86 -10.98 13.01
CA GLN A 100 7.63 -10.03 14.09
C GLN A 100 6.51 -10.56 14.99
N ILE A 101 6.73 -10.57 16.30
CA ILE A 101 5.82 -11.12 17.30
C ILE A 101 5.58 -10.06 18.35
N GLU A 102 4.32 -9.72 18.58
CA GLU A 102 3.94 -8.84 19.68
C GLU A 102 4.02 -9.61 21.00
N VAL A 103 4.74 -9.04 21.96
CA VAL A 103 4.85 -9.53 23.34
C VAL A 103 4.15 -8.53 24.24
N ILE A 104 3.03 -8.96 24.83
CA ILE A 104 2.17 -8.12 25.66
C ILE A 104 2.43 -8.48 27.11
N VAL A 105 2.93 -7.52 27.89
CA VAL A 105 3.32 -7.71 29.29
C VAL A 105 2.37 -6.95 30.21
N GLY A 106 1.64 -7.68 31.05
CA GLY A 106 0.67 -7.11 31.98
C GLY A 106 -0.67 -6.78 31.31
N ASN A 107 -1.49 -5.96 32.00
CA ASN A 107 -2.81 -5.56 31.54
C ASN A 107 -2.70 -4.30 30.67
N VAL A 108 -2.08 -4.44 29.50
CA VAL A 108 -2.01 -3.35 28.53
C VAL A 108 -3.27 -3.38 27.68
N GLN A 109 -4.02 -2.28 27.67
CA GLN A 109 -5.06 -2.08 26.67
C GLN A 109 -4.36 -2.03 25.32
N ILE A 110 -4.44 -3.12 24.56
CA ILE A 110 -4.10 -3.12 23.16
C ILE A 110 -5.00 -2.03 22.56
N PRO A 111 -4.48 -0.99 21.89
CA PRO A 111 -5.32 -0.21 21.04
C PRO A 111 -5.81 -1.19 19.98
N SER A 112 -6.98 -1.77 20.21
CA SER A 112 -7.80 -2.23 19.10
C SER A 112 -8.02 -0.96 18.32
N SER A 113 -7.17 -0.70 17.34
CA SER A 113 -7.55 0.17 16.24
C SER A 113 -8.98 -0.25 15.95
N PRO A 114 -9.97 0.67 16.05
CA PRO A 114 -11.29 0.30 15.58
C PRO A 114 -11.03 -0.26 14.20
N ILE A 115 -11.53 -1.46 13.95
CA ILE A 115 -11.70 -1.90 12.59
C ILE A 115 -12.70 -0.88 12.06
N ILE A 116 -12.22 0.27 11.60
CA ILE A 116 -12.84 0.98 10.52
C ILE A 116 -12.69 -0.06 9.42
N GLN A 117 -13.69 -0.93 9.32
CA GLN A 117 -14.04 -1.46 8.03
C GLN A 117 -14.19 -0.20 7.21
N GLN A 118 -13.13 0.14 6.47
CA GLN A 118 -13.29 0.88 5.25
C GLN A 118 -14.09 -0.07 4.36
N VAL A 119 -15.38 -0.19 4.67
CA VAL A 119 -16.40 -0.23 3.64
C VAL A 119 -16.03 1.00 2.85
N GLN A 120 -15.36 0.78 1.74
CA GLN A 120 -15.18 1.82 0.75
C GLN A 120 -16.60 2.25 0.48
N ASP A 121 -17.00 3.40 1.03
CA ASP A 121 -18.19 4.08 0.54
C ASP A 121 -18.02 4.07 -0.97
N PRO A 122 -18.98 3.51 -1.74
CA PRO A 122 -18.87 3.52 -3.17
C PRO A 122 -18.67 4.97 -3.56
N ILE A 123 -17.49 5.28 -4.12
CA ILE A 123 -17.17 6.58 -4.69
C ILE A 123 -18.37 6.91 -5.57
N VAL A 124 -19.18 7.86 -5.12
CA VAL A 124 -20.31 8.38 -5.88
C VAL A 124 -19.66 9.01 -7.10
N LYS A 125 -19.56 8.23 -8.17
CA LYS A 125 -19.13 8.71 -9.49
C LYS A 125 -20.16 9.75 -9.89
N LYS A 126 -19.79 11.01 -9.73
CA LYS A 126 -20.46 12.13 -10.41
C LYS A 126 -20.56 11.73 -11.90
N PRO A 127 -21.70 11.88 -12.57
CA PRO A 127 -21.85 11.46 -13.96
C PRO A 127 -20.85 12.24 -14.82
N VAL A 128 -19.87 11.52 -15.36
CA VAL A 128 -18.84 12.08 -16.25
C VAL A 128 -19.49 12.26 -17.62
N THR A 129 -19.84 13.50 -17.97
CA THR A 129 -20.24 13.86 -19.33
C THR A 129 -19.01 13.93 -20.20
N LEU A 130 -18.90 13.03 -21.18
CA LEU A 130 -17.79 13.02 -22.13
C LEU A 130 -18.10 13.95 -23.31
N ILE A 131 -17.21 14.89 -23.59
CA ILE A 131 -17.22 15.73 -24.79
C ILE A 131 -16.08 15.32 -25.72
N ASN A 132 -16.18 15.64 -27.01
CA ASN A 132 -15.08 15.46 -27.94
C ASN A 132 -14.13 16.66 -27.85
N CYS A 133 -12.82 16.39 -27.81
CA CYS A 133 -11.80 17.42 -27.89
C CYS A 133 -11.89 18.17 -29.24
N GLY A 134 -11.88 19.49 -29.23
CA GLY A 134 -11.93 20.30 -30.46
C GLY A 134 -10.67 20.21 -31.34
N TYR A 135 -9.57 19.68 -30.82
CA TYR A 135 -8.28 19.63 -31.51
C TYR A 135 -7.92 18.23 -32.04
N CYS A 136 -8.19 17.18 -31.27
CA CYS A 136 -7.88 15.80 -31.67
C CYS A 136 -9.11 14.89 -31.77
N HIS A 137 -10.30 15.42 -31.52
CA HIS A 137 -11.59 14.72 -31.58
C HIS A 137 -11.79 13.53 -30.64
N GLU A 138 -10.80 13.25 -29.77
CA GLU A 138 -10.87 12.19 -28.77
C GLU A 138 -11.85 12.53 -27.63
N LYS A 139 -12.45 11.51 -27.02
CA LYS A 139 -13.43 11.69 -25.93
C LYS A 139 -12.70 12.05 -24.63
N ILE A 140 -13.14 13.15 -24.03
CA ILE A 140 -12.56 13.72 -22.81
C ILE A 140 -13.66 14.11 -21.83
N ASP A 141 -13.30 14.24 -20.56
CA ASP A 141 -14.21 14.73 -19.53
C ASP A 141 -14.59 16.20 -19.81
N SER A 142 -15.88 16.56 -19.67
CA SER A 142 -16.36 17.93 -19.83
C SER A 142 -15.68 18.91 -18.88
N ASP A 143 -15.22 18.46 -17.71
CA ASP A 143 -14.53 19.30 -16.73
C ASP A 143 -13.00 19.35 -16.95
N ALA A 144 -12.47 18.68 -18.00
CA ALA A 144 -11.04 18.66 -18.28
C ALA A 144 -10.55 20.00 -18.82
N LYS A 145 -9.67 20.67 -18.07
CA LYS A 145 -9.00 21.91 -18.50
C LYS A 145 -7.99 21.69 -19.64
N PHE A 146 -7.46 20.47 -19.76
CA PHE A 146 -6.50 20.08 -20.79
C PHE A 146 -6.88 18.72 -21.37
N CYS A 147 -6.69 18.53 -22.68
CA CYS A 147 -6.90 17.23 -23.30
C CYS A 147 -5.76 16.27 -22.91
N PRO A 148 -6.03 15.10 -22.29
CA PRO A 148 -5.00 14.13 -21.94
C PRO A 148 -4.38 13.43 -23.17
N HIS A 149 -5.05 13.49 -24.33
CA HIS A 149 -4.59 12.83 -25.56
C HIS A 149 -3.69 13.70 -26.43
N CYS A 150 -3.94 15.01 -26.48
CA CYS A 150 -3.16 15.93 -27.33
C CYS A 150 -2.54 17.12 -26.60
N GLY A 151 -2.80 17.29 -25.30
CA GLY A 151 -2.24 18.37 -24.49
C GLY A 151 -2.85 19.75 -24.72
N SER A 152 -3.85 19.88 -25.61
CA SER A 152 -4.49 21.16 -25.90
C SER A 152 -5.23 21.71 -24.67
N ASN A 153 -5.03 23.00 -24.37
CA ASN A 153 -5.80 23.71 -23.35
C ASN A 153 -7.23 23.96 -23.86
N LEU A 154 -8.22 23.54 -23.09
CA LEU A 154 -9.64 23.62 -23.44
C LEU A 154 -10.36 24.74 -22.69
N ALA A 155 -9.67 25.43 -21.79
CA ALA A 155 -10.20 26.54 -20.99
C ALA A 155 -10.39 27.83 -21.81
N GLU A 156 -9.84 27.91 -23.02
CA GLU A 156 -9.95 29.07 -23.91
C GLU A 156 -10.81 28.71 -25.12
N LYS A 157 -12.13 28.87 -24.97
CA LYS A 157 -13.02 28.96 -26.11
C LYS A 157 -12.77 30.32 -26.76
N PRO A 158 -12.33 30.43 -28.02
CA PRO A 158 -12.24 31.73 -28.67
C PRO A 158 -13.67 32.19 -28.95
N GLU A 159 -14.20 33.08 -28.11
CA GLU A 159 -15.37 33.89 -28.45
C GLU A 159 -14.96 34.80 -29.62
N LYS A 160 -15.09 34.28 -30.84
CA LYS A 160 -15.03 35.08 -32.06
C LYS A 160 -16.26 35.97 -32.08
N THR A 161 -16.18 37.10 -31.39
CA THR A 161 -17.09 38.23 -31.58
C THR A 161 -16.77 38.85 -32.94
N VAL A 162 -17.50 38.43 -33.97
CA VAL A 162 -17.47 39.05 -35.29
C VAL A 162 -18.40 40.25 -35.30
N LYS A 163 -17.91 41.36 -35.87
CA LYS A 163 -18.71 42.56 -36.14
C LYS A 163 -19.10 42.60 -37.61
N ILE A 164 -20.29 43.08 -37.91
CA ILE A 164 -20.78 43.16 -39.29
C ILE A 164 -20.51 44.58 -39.81
N CYS A 165 -19.98 44.69 -41.02
CA CYS A 165 -19.76 45.98 -41.67
C CYS A 165 -21.10 46.64 -42.01
N SER A 166 -21.34 47.84 -41.48
CA SER A 166 -22.57 48.59 -41.74
C SER A 166 -22.78 49.03 -43.20
N ASN A 167 -21.70 49.05 -44.01
CA ASN A 167 -21.77 49.50 -45.40
C ASN A 167 -22.04 48.34 -46.38
N CYS A 168 -21.34 47.20 -46.23
CA CYS A 168 -21.45 46.07 -47.17
C CYS A 168 -21.99 44.76 -46.58
N GLY A 169 -22.25 44.72 -45.27
CA GLY A 169 -22.75 43.54 -44.58
C GLY A 169 -21.73 42.41 -44.38
N ALA A 170 -20.45 42.63 -44.70
CA ALA A 170 -19.41 41.62 -44.53
C ALA A 170 -19.06 41.39 -43.05
N GLU A 171 -18.86 40.12 -42.67
CA GLU A 171 -18.37 39.74 -41.34
C GLU A 171 -16.88 40.10 -41.19
N LEU A 172 -16.56 40.84 -40.13
CA LEU A 172 -15.23 41.33 -39.81
C LEU A 172 -14.83 40.89 -38.40
N PRO A 173 -13.55 40.57 -38.14
CA PRO A 173 -13.07 40.34 -36.79
C PRO A 173 -13.12 41.63 -35.96
N ASN A 174 -13.29 41.51 -34.64
CA ASN A 174 -13.53 42.68 -33.76
C ASN A 174 -12.40 43.73 -33.83
N GLU A 175 -11.14 43.30 -34.00
CA GLU A 175 -10.00 44.21 -34.14
C GLU A 175 -9.81 44.81 -35.54
N ALA A 176 -10.60 44.43 -36.55
CA ALA A 176 -10.48 45.03 -37.88
C ALA A 176 -10.74 46.54 -37.77
N LYS A 177 -9.83 47.38 -38.26
CA LYS A 177 -10.01 48.86 -38.30
C LYS A 177 -10.64 49.35 -39.61
N PHE A 178 -10.65 48.48 -40.63
CA PHE A 178 -11.17 48.74 -41.96
C PHE A 178 -11.79 47.46 -42.50
N CYS A 179 -12.82 47.59 -43.33
CA CYS A 179 -13.45 46.46 -43.99
C CYS A 179 -12.56 45.96 -45.14
N ALA A 180 -12.14 44.70 -45.08
CA ALA A 180 -11.33 44.08 -46.13
C ALA A 180 -12.08 43.92 -47.47
N LYS A 181 -13.42 44.02 -47.47
CA LYS A 181 -14.24 43.89 -48.68
C LYS A 181 -14.54 45.21 -49.37
N CYS A 182 -14.90 46.25 -48.62
CA CYS A 182 -15.30 47.54 -49.21
C CYS A 182 -14.36 48.71 -48.89
N GLY A 183 -13.34 48.50 -48.04
CA GLY A 183 -12.38 49.54 -47.67
C GLY A 183 -12.89 50.55 -46.63
N GLU A 184 -14.16 50.48 -46.24
CA GLU A 184 -14.76 51.40 -45.26
C GLU A 184 -14.11 51.27 -43.89
N LYS A 185 -13.86 52.39 -43.20
CA LYS A 185 -13.31 52.37 -41.85
C LYS A 185 -14.36 51.87 -40.87
N THR A 186 -14.06 50.82 -40.13
CA THR A 186 -14.96 50.31 -39.10
C THR A 186 -14.85 51.21 -37.87
N THR A 187 -15.82 52.08 -37.65
CA THR A 187 -16.08 52.69 -36.35
C THR A 187 -16.63 51.66 -35.37
#